data_AF-A0A2E8FFE7-F1
#
_entry.id   AF-A0A2E8FFE7-F1
#
_cell.length_a   1.000
_cell.length_b   1.000
_cell.length_c   1.000
_cell.angle_alpha   90.00
_cell.angle_beta   90.00
_cell.angle_gamma   90.00
#
_symmetry.space_group_name_H-M   'P 1'
#
loop_
_entity.id
_entity.type
_entity.pdbx_description
1 polymer ?
#
loop_
_entity_poly.entity_id
_entity_poly.type
_entity_poly.pdbx_seq_one_letter_code
_entity_poly.pdbx_strand_id
1 'polypeptide(L)'
;MSGREGLMKMMGVLLFCLAGPVFAGQVLDGGKTERVGNLPIPAIEDLLRVDRKIRPSREAMRNSAFVLKTSSHPVTGERYVILTDHTSTGCLAALDRLAMVRKGVVLRVKDLALIHRRPERMEQLRDQLRQSRVRYLAVAPRLESFRENMVLGIWELASTLDDDPQLDLFPGFLVASDEKRFVSLVERSINHRPTRNKALRPVAISQVRTAGELRSLQKAAVLRKLFVRSSISMPIVAIYGARAKNAATLSGTGIWNLRANPGERFLKQFPPSAARALEEASLIVMHGHGAPGMSCGVDVAGLPKSLNGKFVLTGSCFAASPVRSDLPSLRQAPGGYRVEARDAFALRAIDQGATAVFGHMRLSMGFPHLFPVLESWMKGQTLGESYQQLINGLIEIYGFRSGRFVVPADVPSGRRLPQNRLLYVVFGDPALQPFEPLVKRR
;
A
#
# COMPACT_ATOMS: atom_id res chain seq x y z
N MET A 1 -75.35 -15.95 -40.85
CA MET A 1 -74.86 -17.21 -41.44
C MET A 1 -73.44 -17.42 -40.92
N SER A 2 -73.25 -17.98 -39.73
CA SER A 2 -73.22 -19.41 -39.34
C SER A 2 -71.93 -20.16 -39.75
N GLY A 3 -71.26 -20.73 -38.75
CA GLY A 3 -70.09 -21.64 -38.82
C GLY A 3 -68.87 -21.02 -38.13
N ARG A 4 -68.49 -21.26 -36.86
CA ARG A 4 -68.30 -22.48 -36.02
C ARG A 4 -67.26 -23.47 -36.53
N GLU A 5 -66.09 -23.46 -35.86
CA GLU A 5 -65.24 -24.59 -35.36
C GLU A 5 -63.80 -24.06 -35.13
N GLY A 6 -63.03 -24.30 -34.06
CA GLY A 6 -63.17 -25.00 -32.77
C GLY A 6 -62.20 -24.32 -31.76
N LEU A 7 -62.56 -24.13 -30.49
CA LEU A 7 -62.38 -25.05 -29.36
C LEU A 7 -60.92 -25.40 -29.00
N MET A 8 -60.29 -24.63 -28.09
CA MET A 8 -59.63 -25.21 -26.92
C MET A 8 -59.39 -24.20 -25.77
N LYS A 9 -60.05 -24.52 -24.65
CA LYS A 9 -59.87 -24.21 -23.21
C LYS A 9 -58.75 -23.24 -22.78
N MET A 10 -59.05 -22.15 -22.05
CA MET A 10 -59.48 -21.99 -20.64
C MET A 10 -58.35 -22.06 -19.58
N MET A 11 -58.40 -21.06 -18.68
CA MET A 11 -57.71 -20.90 -17.38
C MET A 11 -56.21 -20.55 -17.48
N GLY A 12 -55.72 -19.38 -17.07
CA GLY A 12 -56.13 -18.52 -15.97
C GLY A 12 -55.12 -18.66 -14.84
N VAL A 13 -54.39 -17.57 -14.53
CA VAL A 13 -54.04 -17.10 -13.19
C VAL A 13 -53.07 -15.91 -13.32
N LEU A 14 -53.52 -14.80 -12.75
CA LEU A 14 -52.78 -13.59 -12.43
C LEU A 14 -51.58 -13.92 -11.52
N LEU A 15 -50.38 -13.42 -11.80
CA LEU A 15 -49.38 -13.22 -10.76
C LEU A 15 -48.46 -12.02 -11.06
N PHE A 16 -48.31 -11.18 -10.04
CA PHE A 16 -47.53 -9.95 -9.94
C PHE A 16 -46.13 -10.01 -10.57
N CYS A 17 -45.83 -9.06 -11.47
CA CYS A 17 -44.46 -8.72 -11.85
C CYS A 17 -43.82 -7.81 -10.80
N LEU A 18 -43.13 -8.40 -9.82
CA LEU A 18 -42.07 -7.74 -9.04
C LEU A 18 -40.72 -8.15 -9.65
N ALA A 19 -40.19 -7.33 -10.57
CA ALA A 19 -38.84 -7.50 -11.09
C ALA A 19 -37.85 -6.75 -10.18
N GLY A 20 -37.31 -7.45 -9.18
CA GLY A 20 -36.08 -7.05 -8.50
C GLY A 20 -34.84 -7.43 -9.34
N PRO A 21 -33.68 -6.76 -9.16
CA PRO A 21 -32.49 -7.08 -9.93
C PRO A 21 -31.91 -8.43 -9.50
N VAL A 22 -31.80 -9.35 -10.45
CA VAL A 22 -31.12 -10.64 -10.29
C VAL A 22 -29.62 -10.37 -10.15
N PHE A 23 -29.13 -10.41 -8.91
CA PHE A 23 -27.70 -10.61 -8.63
C PHE A 23 -27.34 -12.04 -9.05
N ALA A 24 -26.73 -12.19 -10.22
CA ALA A 24 -26.09 -13.43 -10.63
C ALA A 24 -24.81 -13.65 -9.78
N GLY A 25 -24.99 -14.14 -8.57
CA GLY A 25 -23.95 -14.87 -7.87
C GLY A 25 -23.80 -16.23 -8.56
N GLN A 26 -22.77 -16.38 -9.40
CA GLN A 26 -22.29 -17.72 -9.73
C GLN A 26 -21.60 -18.29 -8.48
N VAL A 27 -22.40 -18.94 -7.65
CA VAL A 27 -21.94 -20.04 -6.80
C VAL A 27 -21.58 -21.16 -7.76
N LEU A 28 -20.27 -21.39 -7.96
CA LEU A 28 -19.80 -22.57 -8.65
C LEU A 28 -19.78 -23.75 -7.67
N ASP A 29 -20.34 -24.83 -8.18
CA ASP A 29 -20.71 -26.09 -7.59
C ASP A 29 -19.53 -26.90 -6.98
N GLY A 30 -19.82 -27.66 -5.92
CA GLY A 30 -19.09 -28.82 -5.42
C GLY A 30 -17.60 -28.70 -5.04
N GLY A 31 -17.28 -28.37 -3.78
CA GLY A 31 -16.10 -28.86 -3.02
C GLY A 31 -14.68 -28.68 -3.58
N LYS A 32 -14.49 -28.09 -4.76
CA LYS A 32 -13.19 -27.89 -5.40
C LYS A 32 -12.60 -26.57 -4.93
N THR A 33 -11.39 -26.61 -4.37
CA THR A 33 -10.60 -25.41 -4.05
C THR A 33 -10.48 -24.55 -5.32
N GLU A 34 -10.97 -23.31 -5.27
CA GLU A 34 -10.83 -22.35 -6.38
C GLU A 34 -9.34 -22.11 -6.70
N ARG A 35 -8.99 -21.92 -7.98
CA ARG A 35 -7.58 -21.84 -8.41
C ARG A 35 -7.36 -20.78 -9.50
N VAL A 36 -6.14 -20.29 -9.60
CA VAL A 36 -5.62 -19.61 -10.81
C VAL A 36 -4.51 -20.46 -11.41
N GLY A 37 -4.79 -21.06 -12.56
CA GLY A 37 -3.91 -22.11 -13.11
C GLY A 37 -3.75 -23.25 -12.11
N ASN A 38 -2.51 -23.53 -11.70
CA ASN A 38 -2.20 -24.56 -10.71
C ASN A 38 -2.15 -24.05 -9.25
N LEU A 39 -2.38 -22.76 -9.00
CA LEU A 39 -2.31 -22.19 -7.65
C LEU A 39 -3.69 -22.15 -6.98
N PRO A 40 -3.88 -22.78 -5.80
CA PRO A 40 -5.12 -22.64 -5.04
C PRO A 40 -5.30 -21.21 -4.54
N ILE A 41 -6.54 -20.72 -4.47
CA ILE A 41 -6.89 -19.41 -3.92
C ILE A 41 -7.36 -19.63 -2.46
N PRO A 42 -6.48 -19.43 -1.46
CA PRO A 42 -6.84 -19.65 -0.06
C PRO A 42 -7.92 -18.66 0.40
N ALA A 43 -8.67 -19.02 1.44
CA ALA A 43 -9.42 -18.01 2.19
C ALA A 43 -8.44 -17.10 2.96
N ILE A 44 -8.91 -15.92 3.36
CA ILE A 44 -8.09 -14.97 4.13
C ILE A 44 -7.72 -15.56 5.50
N GLU A 45 -8.65 -16.30 6.10
CA GLU A 45 -8.48 -16.98 7.40
C GLU A 45 -7.40 -18.05 7.34
N ASP A 46 -7.19 -18.65 6.17
CA ASP A 46 -6.22 -19.73 5.95
C ASP A 46 -4.80 -19.20 5.68
N LEU A 47 -4.64 -17.88 5.53
CA LEU A 47 -3.31 -17.29 5.36
C LEU A 47 -2.52 -17.42 6.66
N LEU A 48 -1.42 -18.18 6.60
CA LEU A 48 -0.52 -18.35 7.73
C LEU A 48 -0.02 -16.99 8.24
N ARG A 49 -0.25 -16.70 9.51
CA ARG A 49 0.28 -15.51 10.20
C ARG A 49 1.67 -15.83 10.72
N VAL A 50 2.70 -15.29 10.09
CA VAL A 50 4.11 -15.58 10.43
C VAL A 50 4.65 -14.59 11.43
N ASP A 51 5.44 -15.09 12.37
CA ASP A 51 6.16 -14.32 13.38
C ASP A 51 7.52 -14.98 13.66
N ARG A 52 8.17 -14.60 14.76
CA ARG A 52 9.47 -15.17 15.14
C ARG A 52 9.39 -16.68 15.42
N LYS A 53 8.25 -17.17 15.93
CA LYS A 53 8.02 -18.56 16.33
C LYS A 53 7.45 -19.39 15.18
N ILE A 54 6.61 -18.79 14.33
CA ILE A 54 5.92 -19.46 13.24
C ILE A 54 6.53 -19.06 11.91
N ARG A 55 7.24 -19.99 11.27
CA ARG A 55 7.84 -19.79 9.93
C ARG A 55 7.00 -20.45 8.84
N PRO A 56 6.92 -19.85 7.64
CA PRO A 56 6.21 -20.46 6.53
C PRO A 56 6.93 -21.71 6.03
N SER A 57 6.16 -22.75 5.71
CA SER A 57 6.68 -23.94 5.01
C SER A 57 7.22 -23.55 3.62
N ARG A 58 8.03 -24.43 3.00
CA ARG A 58 8.51 -24.20 1.62
C ARG A 58 7.35 -24.01 0.65
N GLU A 59 6.26 -24.75 0.84
CA GLU A 59 5.05 -24.60 0.04
C GLU A 59 4.34 -23.27 0.29
N ALA A 60 4.16 -22.86 1.54
CA ALA A 60 3.57 -21.57 1.88
C ALA A 60 4.41 -20.42 1.31
N MET A 61 5.73 -20.52 1.34
CA MET A 61 6.64 -19.56 0.70
C MET A 61 6.48 -19.56 -0.83
N ARG A 62 6.45 -20.75 -1.45
CA ARG A 62 6.26 -20.91 -2.90
C ARG A 62 4.94 -20.32 -3.37
N ASN A 63 3.87 -20.47 -2.59
CA ASN A 63 2.54 -19.98 -2.92
C ASN A 63 2.26 -18.57 -2.35
N SER A 64 3.23 -17.99 -1.62
CA SER A 64 3.07 -16.77 -0.83
C SER A 64 1.80 -16.77 0.04
N ALA A 65 1.38 -17.95 0.53
CA ALA A 65 0.15 -18.16 1.31
C ALA A 65 0.37 -17.85 2.80
N PHE A 66 0.99 -16.71 3.07
CA PHE A 66 1.29 -16.25 4.41
C PHE A 66 1.32 -14.71 4.43
N VAL A 67 1.12 -14.14 5.60
CA VAL A 67 1.23 -12.70 5.86
C VAL A 67 1.92 -12.48 7.20
N LEU A 68 2.58 -11.35 7.37
CA LEU A 68 3.18 -10.99 8.65
C LEU A 68 2.07 -10.91 9.71
N LYS A 69 2.31 -11.55 10.86
CA LYS A 69 1.51 -11.33 12.05
C LYS A 69 1.85 -9.95 12.60
N THR A 70 0.85 -9.10 12.68
CA THR A 70 0.95 -7.80 13.34
C THR A 70 0.12 -7.84 14.62
N SER A 71 0.56 -7.09 15.62
CA SER A 71 -0.12 -6.95 16.90
C SER A 71 -0.25 -5.46 17.18
N SER A 72 -1.33 -5.06 17.85
CA SER A 72 -1.43 -3.70 18.39
C SER A 72 -0.29 -3.47 19.37
N HIS A 73 0.34 -2.30 19.28
CA HIS A 73 1.33 -1.84 20.25
C HIS A 73 0.84 -0.51 20.82
N PRO A 74 0.68 -0.38 22.15
CA PRO A 74 0.22 0.85 22.76
C PRO A 74 1.29 1.93 22.61
N VAL A 75 0.87 3.16 22.31
CA VAL A 75 1.76 4.33 22.36
C VAL A 75 1.50 5.13 23.61
N THR A 76 2.56 5.59 24.28
CA THR A 76 2.45 6.29 25.58
C THR A 76 2.03 7.77 25.44
N GLY A 77 2.21 8.34 24.26
CA GLY A 77 1.94 9.74 23.98
C GLY A 77 0.53 10.07 23.53
N GLU A 78 0.22 11.38 23.51
CA GLU A 78 -1.07 11.94 23.09
C GLU A 78 -0.93 13.01 21.98
N ARG A 79 0.27 13.55 21.78
CA ARG A 79 0.48 14.74 20.95
C ARG A 79 0.82 14.41 19.49
N TYR A 80 0.42 15.29 18.59
CA TYR A 80 0.87 15.26 17.20
C TYR A 80 2.18 16.06 17.06
N VAL A 81 3.22 15.48 16.47
CA VAL A 81 4.50 16.14 16.24
C VAL A 81 4.85 16.07 14.75
N ILE A 82 5.24 17.20 14.18
CA ILE A 82 5.79 17.31 12.84
C ILE A 82 7.30 17.48 12.95
N LEU A 83 8.08 16.58 12.38
CA LEU A 83 9.53 16.71 12.28
C LEU A 83 9.92 17.09 10.85
N THR A 84 10.57 18.22 10.66
CA THR A 84 10.84 18.74 9.31
C THR A 84 12.22 19.41 9.19
N ASP A 85 12.77 19.37 7.97
CA ASP A 85 13.87 20.22 7.53
C ASP A 85 13.46 21.17 6.39
N HIS A 86 12.16 21.38 6.13
CA HIS A 86 11.74 22.37 5.15
C HIS A 86 12.21 23.78 5.53
N THR A 87 12.59 24.52 4.50
CA THR A 87 13.00 25.93 4.57
C THR A 87 12.09 26.86 3.76
N SER A 88 11.29 26.30 2.84
CA SER A 88 10.34 27.07 2.05
C SER A 88 9.22 27.61 2.93
N THR A 89 8.85 28.87 2.71
CA THR A 89 7.79 29.56 3.45
C THR A 89 6.43 28.89 3.23
N GLY A 90 6.11 28.49 2.01
CA GLY A 90 4.85 27.81 1.69
C GLY A 90 4.73 26.44 2.35
N CYS A 91 5.79 25.62 2.32
CA CYS A 91 5.80 24.33 3.02
C CYS A 91 5.65 24.52 4.53
N LEU A 92 6.38 25.47 5.13
CA LEU A 92 6.33 25.72 6.57
C LEU A 92 4.96 26.24 7.01
N ALA A 93 4.35 27.18 6.27
CA ALA A 93 3.01 27.66 6.57
C ALA A 93 1.95 26.54 6.51
N ALA A 94 2.07 25.62 5.54
CA ALA A 94 1.20 24.46 5.47
C ALA A 94 1.40 23.53 6.68
N LEU A 95 2.65 23.26 7.08
CA LEU A 95 2.95 22.46 8.26
C LEU A 95 2.44 23.10 9.56
N ASP A 96 2.57 24.41 9.72
CA ASP A 96 2.02 25.14 10.88
C ASP A 96 0.50 25.03 10.93
N ARG A 97 -0.16 25.12 9.77
CA ARG A 97 -1.62 24.91 9.68
C ARG A 97 -2.00 23.47 10.05
N LEU A 98 -1.26 22.47 9.57
CA LEU A 98 -1.49 21.07 9.94
C LEU A 98 -1.32 20.85 11.44
N ALA A 99 -0.23 21.38 12.02
CA ALA A 99 0.02 21.32 13.45
C ALA A 99 -1.14 21.96 14.24
N MET A 100 -1.62 23.14 13.83
CA MET A 100 -2.77 23.80 14.47
C MET A 100 -4.02 22.92 14.45
N VAL A 101 -4.39 22.37 13.29
CA VAL A 101 -5.56 21.48 13.14
C VAL A 101 -5.42 20.22 13.99
N ARG A 102 -4.20 19.66 14.07
CA ARG A 102 -3.90 18.44 14.85
C ARG A 102 -3.56 18.73 16.32
N LYS A 103 -3.62 19.99 16.78
CA LYS A 103 -3.17 20.43 18.11
C LYS A 103 -1.73 19.97 18.44
N GLY A 104 -0.88 19.97 17.41
CA GLY A 104 0.48 19.47 17.45
C GLY A 104 1.55 20.55 17.59
N VAL A 105 2.80 20.15 17.38
CA VAL A 105 3.98 21.03 17.33
C VAL A 105 4.86 20.72 16.13
N VAL A 106 5.60 21.71 15.66
CA VAL A 106 6.59 21.56 14.60
C VAL A 106 8.00 21.60 15.20
N LEU A 107 8.73 20.51 15.08
CA LEU A 107 10.14 20.39 15.41
C LEU A 107 10.97 20.54 14.13
N ARG A 108 11.84 21.56 14.11
CA ARG A 108 12.68 21.85 12.96
C ARG A 108 14.10 21.34 13.18
N VAL A 109 14.67 20.76 12.14
CA VAL A 109 16.09 20.38 12.07
C VAL A 109 16.71 20.95 10.80
N LYS A 110 18.04 21.02 10.76
CA LYS A 110 18.75 21.58 9.60
C LYS A 110 18.67 20.68 8.36
N ASP A 111 18.84 19.38 8.57
CA ASP A 111 18.89 18.37 7.51
C ASP A 111 18.49 17.00 8.08
N LEU A 112 17.35 16.48 7.62
CA LEU A 112 16.85 15.17 8.04
C LEU A 112 17.69 14.01 7.49
N ALA A 113 18.39 14.16 6.37
CA ALA A 113 19.26 13.11 5.84
C ALA A 113 20.45 12.81 6.75
N LEU A 114 20.84 13.77 7.61
CA LEU A 114 22.08 13.68 8.39
C LEU A 114 21.86 13.47 9.89
N ILE A 115 20.60 13.37 10.37
CA ILE A 115 20.31 13.22 11.81
C ILE A 115 21.00 11.99 12.41
N HIS A 116 21.04 10.88 11.66
CA HIS A 116 21.65 9.62 12.10
C HIS A 116 23.16 9.72 12.31
N ARG A 117 23.81 10.78 11.82
CA ARG A 117 25.26 11.03 11.96
C ARG A 117 25.59 11.97 13.11
N ARG A 118 24.59 12.43 13.86
CA ARG A 118 24.73 13.46 14.90
C ARG A 118 24.16 12.92 16.22
N PRO A 119 24.92 12.13 17.00
CA PRO A 119 24.42 11.48 18.23
C PRO A 119 23.80 12.47 19.21
N GLU A 120 24.46 13.60 19.47
CA GLU A 120 23.92 14.66 20.34
C GLU A 120 22.58 15.21 19.85
N ARG A 121 22.42 15.37 18.52
CA ARG A 121 21.16 15.85 17.95
C ARG A 121 20.06 14.79 18.03
N MET A 122 20.41 13.52 17.87
CA MET A 122 19.48 12.40 18.08
C MET A 122 18.99 12.36 19.54
N GLU A 123 19.88 12.57 20.50
CA GLU A 123 19.51 12.64 21.93
C GLU A 123 18.57 13.81 22.21
N GLN A 124 18.92 15.01 21.75
CA GLN A 124 18.05 16.19 21.88
C GLN A 124 16.66 15.96 21.27
N LEU A 125 16.58 15.36 20.08
CA LEU A 125 15.30 15.05 19.45
C LEU A 125 14.52 14.01 20.26
N ARG A 126 15.18 13.00 20.81
CA ARG A 126 14.54 11.99 21.66
C ARG A 126 13.92 12.63 22.89
N ASP A 127 14.66 13.50 23.57
CA ASP A 127 14.16 14.24 24.74
C ASP A 127 12.98 15.14 24.37
N GLN A 128 13.07 15.87 23.24
CA GLN A 128 11.95 16.70 22.76
C GLN A 128 10.70 15.87 22.45
N LEU A 129 10.84 14.69 21.86
CA LEU A 129 9.73 13.79 21.57
C LEU A 129 9.10 13.20 22.85
N ARG A 130 9.93 12.79 23.82
CA ARG A 130 9.47 12.32 25.14
C ARG A 130 8.73 13.42 25.91
N GLN A 131 9.33 14.61 26.01
CA GLN A 131 8.72 15.77 26.67
C GLN A 131 7.40 16.17 26.00
N SER A 132 7.31 16.04 24.67
CA SER A 132 6.10 16.32 23.92
C SER A 132 5.01 15.25 24.07
N ARG A 133 5.33 14.10 24.69
CA ARG A 133 4.46 12.91 24.75
C ARG A 133 3.92 12.59 23.37
N VAL A 134 4.81 12.35 22.40
CA VAL A 134 4.45 12.13 21.00
C VAL A 134 3.57 10.87 20.82
N ARG A 135 2.43 11.04 20.17
CA ARG A 135 1.55 9.95 19.70
C ARG A 135 1.72 9.71 18.21
N TYR A 136 1.68 10.79 17.43
CA TYR A 136 1.80 10.77 15.99
C TYR A 136 3.04 11.55 15.58
N LEU A 137 3.88 10.95 14.75
CA LEU A 137 5.06 11.61 14.19
C LEU A 137 4.92 11.71 12.66
N ALA A 138 4.62 12.91 12.18
CA ALA A 138 4.66 13.23 10.77
C ALA A 138 6.06 13.72 10.41
N VAL A 139 6.81 12.91 9.67
CA VAL A 139 8.13 13.29 9.17
C VAL A 139 7.96 13.96 7.81
N ALA A 140 8.28 15.25 7.72
CA ALA A 140 8.10 16.07 6.53
C ALA A 140 9.46 16.54 5.99
N PRO A 141 10.21 15.70 5.27
CA PRO A 141 11.49 16.08 4.73
C PRO A 141 11.39 16.83 3.41
N ARG A 142 12.41 17.65 3.12
CA ARG A 142 12.72 18.04 1.75
C ARG A 142 12.99 16.79 0.91
N LEU A 143 12.69 16.84 -0.39
CA LEU A 143 12.76 15.68 -1.27
C LEU A 143 14.17 15.06 -1.29
N GLU A 144 15.21 15.89 -1.29
CA GLU A 144 16.61 15.47 -1.26
C GLU A 144 17.06 14.87 0.08
N SER A 145 16.30 15.12 1.15
CA SER A 145 16.54 14.59 2.48
C SER A 145 15.86 13.24 2.72
N PHE A 146 14.82 12.93 1.93
CA PHE A 146 14.15 11.63 1.97
C PHE A 146 15.05 10.54 1.37
N ARG A 147 15.72 9.79 2.24
CA ARG A 147 16.68 8.72 1.90
C ARG A 147 16.56 7.53 2.84
N GLU A 148 17.17 6.40 2.50
CA GLU A 148 17.05 5.18 3.29
C GLU A 148 17.59 5.35 4.71
N ASN A 149 18.79 5.95 4.90
CA ASN A 149 19.32 6.13 6.26
C ASN A 149 18.60 7.23 7.06
N MET A 150 17.88 8.12 6.40
CA MET A 150 16.95 9.02 7.08
C MET A 150 15.81 8.23 7.72
N VAL A 151 15.13 7.37 6.94
CA VAL A 151 14.03 6.53 7.45
C VAL A 151 14.53 5.60 8.56
N LEU A 152 15.69 4.96 8.37
CA LEU A 152 16.28 4.08 9.38
C LEU A 152 16.72 4.85 10.63
N GLY A 153 17.19 6.10 10.49
CA GLY A 153 17.48 6.98 11.62
C GLY A 153 16.23 7.37 12.40
N ILE A 154 15.09 7.55 11.73
CA ILE A 154 13.80 7.76 12.41
C ILE A 154 13.37 6.51 13.19
N TRP A 155 13.65 5.30 12.68
CA TRP A 155 13.39 4.08 13.45
C TRP A 155 14.27 3.96 14.68
N GLU A 156 15.56 4.29 14.56
CA GLU A 156 16.46 4.36 15.72
C GLU A 156 15.94 5.35 16.78
N LEU A 157 15.45 6.52 16.35
CA LEU A 157 14.88 7.53 17.24
C LEU A 157 13.62 7.02 17.93
N ALA A 158 12.68 6.49 17.15
CA ALA A 158 11.36 6.09 17.63
C ALA A 158 11.38 4.78 18.45
N SER A 159 12.34 3.88 18.19
CA SER A 159 12.52 2.62 18.93
C SER A 159 13.31 2.77 20.22
N THR A 160 13.60 4.01 20.63
CA THR A 160 14.37 4.33 21.84
C THR A 160 13.64 5.37 22.68
N LEU A 161 12.33 5.55 22.47
CA LEU A 161 11.52 6.45 23.30
C LEU A 161 11.20 5.83 24.66
N ASP A 162 11.07 4.51 24.72
CA ASP A 162 10.95 3.70 25.93
C ASP A 162 11.99 2.55 25.92
N ASP A 163 11.82 1.58 26.82
CA ASP A 163 12.77 0.47 27.01
C ASP A 163 12.57 -0.69 26.02
N ASP A 164 11.39 -0.76 25.39
CA ASP A 164 11.11 -1.83 24.44
C ASP A 164 11.68 -1.48 23.05
N PRO A 165 12.08 -2.47 22.24
CA PRO A 165 12.78 -2.20 20.98
C PRO A 165 11.83 -1.80 19.83
N GLN A 166 10.53 -1.68 20.08
CA GLN A 166 9.49 -1.37 19.12
C GLN A 166 9.27 0.15 19.03
N LEU A 167 8.60 0.61 17.98
CA LEU A 167 8.31 2.04 17.82
C LEU A 167 7.21 2.46 18.81
N ASP A 168 7.49 3.35 19.75
CA ASP A 168 6.50 3.91 20.71
C ASP A 168 5.83 5.18 20.17
N LEU A 169 5.45 5.18 18.89
CA LEU A 169 4.67 6.23 18.23
C LEU A 169 4.03 5.72 16.93
N PHE A 170 3.11 6.49 16.37
CA PHE A 170 2.48 6.26 15.07
C PHE A 170 3.13 7.13 13.98
N PRO A 171 3.98 6.57 13.10
CA PRO A 171 4.76 7.35 12.13
C PRO A 171 4.03 7.53 10.80
N GLY A 172 4.42 8.55 10.03
CA GLY A 172 4.00 8.77 8.64
C GLY A 172 4.90 9.80 7.95
N PHE A 173 4.96 9.78 6.63
CA PHE A 173 5.85 10.64 5.86
C PHE A 173 5.07 11.61 4.97
N LEU A 174 5.34 12.91 5.08
CA LEU A 174 4.79 13.94 4.19
C LEU A 174 5.87 14.30 3.17
N VAL A 175 5.77 13.76 1.95
CA VAL A 175 6.76 13.95 0.89
C VAL A 175 6.04 14.25 -0.41
N ALA A 176 6.44 15.28 -1.14
CA ALA A 176 5.96 15.61 -2.48
C ALA A 176 7.12 16.14 -3.34
N SER A 177 6.93 16.22 -4.66
CA SER A 177 8.03 16.63 -5.56
C SER A 177 8.36 18.12 -5.52
N ASP A 178 7.39 18.96 -5.18
CA ASP A 178 7.53 20.41 -5.12
C ASP A 178 6.62 21.02 -4.03
N GLU A 179 6.83 22.32 -3.74
CA GLU A 179 6.07 23.06 -2.73
C GLU A 179 4.56 23.03 -2.99
N LYS A 180 4.12 23.25 -4.24
CA LYS A 180 2.68 23.29 -4.57
C LYS A 180 2.02 21.94 -4.30
N ARG A 181 2.69 20.85 -4.70
CA ARG A 181 2.23 19.48 -4.45
C ARG A 181 2.26 19.13 -2.96
N PHE A 182 3.26 19.63 -2.24
CA PHE A 182 3.38 19.46 -0.79
C PHE A 182 2.24 20.16 -0.04
N VAL A 183 1.98 21.43 -0.34
CA VAL A 183 0.86 22.19 0.24
C VAL A 183 -0.45 21.47 -0.06
N SER A 184 -0.65 21.01 -1.30
CA SER A 184 -1.83 20.21 -1.67
C SER A 184 -1.96 18.90 -0.89
N LEU A 185 -0.84 18.24 -0.52
CA LEU A 185 -0.83 17.04 0.34
C LEU A 185 -1.28 17.34 1.75
N VAL A 186 -0.81 18.45 2.32
CA VAL A 186 -1.23 18.89 3.64
C VAL A 186 -2.73 19.26 3.63
N GLU A 187 -3.17 20.03 2.65
CA GLU A 187 -4.56 20.45 2.53
C GLU A 187 -5.54 19.28 2.41
N ARG A 188 -5.24 18.30 1.56
CA ARG A 188 -6.10 17.11 1.46
C ARG A 188 -6.09 16.28 2.74
N SER A 189 -4.97 16.26 3.48
CA SER A 189 -4.89 15.59 4.78
C SER A 189 -5.78 16.27 5.83
N ILE A 190 -5.79 17.60 5.89
CA ILE A 190 -6.67 18.36 6.81
C ILE A 190 -8.15 18.11 6.49
N ASN A 191 -8.49 18.10 5.20
CA ASN A 191 -9.87 18.02 4.74
C ASN A 191 -10.40 16.59 4.62
N HIS A 192 -9.53 15.57 4.73
CA HIS A 192 -9.93 14.17 4.58
C HIS A 192 -10.98 13.76 5.62
N ARG A 193 -11.90 12.91 5.17
CA ARG A 193 -12.84 12.19 6.01
C ARG A 193 -12.77 10.71 5.64
N PRO A 194 -12.82 9.78 6.61
CA PRO A 194 -12.78 8.35 6.31
C PRO A 194 -13.78 7.97 5.22
N THR A 195 -13.33 7.21 4.23
CA THR A 195 -14.22 6.76 3.15
C THR A 195 -15.26 5.83 3.76
N ARG A 196 -16.54 6.17 3.56
CA ARG A 196 -17.65 5.35 4.03
C ARG A 196 -17.65 3.99 3.33
N ASN A 197 -18.07 2.94 4.03
CA ASN A 197 -18.12 1.58 3.48
C ASN A 197 -18.87 1.50 2.14
N LYS A 198 -20.02 2.18 2.03
CA LYS A 198 -20.83 2.24 0.80
C LYS A 198 -20.17 2.99 -0.36
N ALA A 199 -19.20 3.85 -0.07
CA ALA A 199 -18.45 4.63 -1.05
C ALA A 199 -17.10 4.00 -1.40
N LEU A 200 -16.70 2.92 -0.72
CA LEU A 200 -15.46 2.23 -1.01
C LEU A 200 -15.54 1.52 -2.38
N ARG A 201 -14.58 1.83 -3.25
CA ARG A 201 -14.45 1.27 -4.60
C ARG A 201 -13.00 0.76 -4.76
N PRO A 202 -12.70 -0.48 -4.37
CA PRO A 202 -11.35 -1.03 -4.48
C PRO A 202 -11.08 -1.58 -5.89
N VAL A 203 -9.86 -1.39 -6.40
CA VAL A 203 -9.38 -2.04 -7.64
C VAL A 203 -8.04 -2.73 -7.36
N ALA A 204 -7.87 -3.95 -7.87
CA ALA A 204 -6.59 -4.65 -7.83
C ALA A 204 -5.83 -4.50 -9.14
N ILE A 205 -4.51 -4.27 -9.07
CA ILE A 205 -3.60 -4.34 -10.22
C ILE A 205 -2.56 -5.42 -9.98
N SER A 206 -2.51 -6.40 -10.88
CA SER A 206 -1.67 -7.59 -10.78
C SER A 206 -0.67 -7.64 -11.92
N GLN A 207 0.57 -8.04 -11.66
CA GLN A 207 1.51 -8.34 -12.74
C GLN A 207 1.76 -9.85 -12.90
N VAL A 208 1.69 -10.33 -14.14
CA VAL A 208 2.09 -11.69 -14.54
C VAL A 208 3.28 -11.60 -15.49
N ARG A 209 4.48 -11.75 -14.95
CA ARG A 209 5.72 -11.56 -15.74
C ARG A 209 5.96 -12.71 -16.71
N THR A 210 5.75 -13.94 -16.26
CA THR A 210 5.97 -15.19 -17.00
C THR A 210 4.79 -16.14 -16.79
N ALA A 211 4.64 -17.15 -17.64
CA ALA A 211 3.56 -18.14 -17.52
C ALA A 211 3.54 -18.89 -16.17
N GLY A 212 4.69 -19.06 -15.51
CA GLY A 212 4.79 -19.71 -14.20
C GLY A 212 4.59 -18.78 -12.99
N GLU A 213 4.51 -17.46 -13.19
CA GLU A 213 4.42 -16.48 -12.10
C GLU A 213 2.97 -16.02 -11.84
N LEU A 214 2.13 -16.95 -11.38
CA LEU A 214 0.68 -16.71 -11.17
C LEU A 214 0.33 -16.15 -9.78
N ARG A 215 1.32 -15.98 -8.89
CA ARG A 215 1.09 -15.55 -7.50
C ARG A 215 0.36 -14.22 -7.40
N SER A 216 0.69 -13.26 -8.26
CA SER A 216 0.00 -11.97 -8.28
C SER A 216 -1.49 -12.17 -8.56
N LEU A 217 -1.88 -12.95 -9.57
CA LEU A 217 -3.30 -13.21 -9.85
C LEU A 217 -4.01 -13.90 -8.69
N GLN A 218 -3.35 -14.87 -8.05
CA GLN A 218 -3.88 -15.50 -6.85
C GLN A 218 -4.18 -14.45 -5.76
N LYS A 219 -3.31 -13.44 -5.57
CA LYS A 219 -3.53 -12.37 -4.59
C LYS A 219 -4.70 -11.45 -4.95
N ALA A 220 -4.88 -11.11 -6.21
CA ALA A 220 -6.07 -10.36 -6.64
C ALA A 220 -7.36 -11.16 -6.38
N ALA A 221 -7.35 -12.46 -6.63
CA ALA A 221 -8.49 -13.32 -6.34
C ALA A 221 -8.79 -13.41 -4.83
N VAL A 222 -7.75 -13.53 -3.99
CA VAL A 222 -7.87 -13.48 -2.53
C VAL A 222 -8.50 -12.16 -2.06
N LEU A 223 -8.05 -11.02 -2.59
CA LEU A 223 -8.63 -9.71 -2.25
C LEU A 223 -10.07 -9.57 -2.75
N ARG A 224 -10.39 -10.09 -3.93
CA ARG A 224 -11.77 -10.08 -4.45
C ARG A 224 -12.71 -10.86 -3.52
N LYS A 225 -12.30 -12.03 -3.02
CA LYS A 225 -13.06 -12.78 -2.01
C LYS A 225 -13.29 -11.96 -0.75
N LEU A 226 -12.27 -11.26 -0.27
CA LEU A 226 -12.35 -10.44 0.93
C LEU A 226 -13.43 -9.34 0.80
N PHE A 227 -13.40 -8.56 -0.27
CA PHE A 227 -14.33 -7.44 -0.45
C PHE A 227 -15.77 -7.89 -0.76
N VAL A 228 -15.94 -9.01 -1.48
CA VAL A 228 -17.28 -9.56 -1.76
C VAL A 228 -18.03 -9.96 -0.50
N ARG A 229 -17.34 -10.37 0.58
CA ARG A 229 -17.98 -10.64 1.89
C ARG A 229 -18.64 -9.42 2.51
N SER A 230 -18.22 -8.22 2.11
CA SER A 230 -18.84 -6.94 2.51
C SER A 230 -19.72 -6.35 1.39
N SER A 231 -20.14 -7.16 0.41
CA SER A 231 -20.91 -6.73 -0.77
C SER A 231 -20.22 -5.65 -1.61
N ILE A 232 -18.89 -5.60 -1.59
CA ILE A 232 -18.08 -4.66 -2.36
C ILE A 232 -17.45 -5.39 -3.54
N SER A 233 -17.74 -4.94 -4.76
CA SER A 233 -17.07 -5.43 -5.96
C SER A 233 -15.62 -4.95 -5.98
N MET A 234 -14.71 -5.84 -6.39
CA MET A 234 -13.31 -5.51 -6.60
C MET A 234 -12.89 -5.88 -8.03
N PRO A 235 -12.92 -4.92 -8.97
CA PRO A 235 -12.38 -5.12 -10.31
C PRO A 235 -10.89 -5.42 -10.28
N ILE A 236 -10.40 -6.16 -11.29
CA ILE A 236 -9.02 -6.62 -11.38
C ILE A 236 -8.43 -6.25 -12.74
N VAL A 237 -7.31 -5.55 -12.73
CA VAL A 237 -6.46 -5.34 -13.91
C VAL A 237 -5.23 -6.25 -13.80
N ALA A 238 -5.14 -7.25 -14.68
CA ALA A 238 -4.01 -8.17 -14.77
C ALA A 238 -3.12 -7.77 -15.96
N ILE A 239 -1.85 -7.45 -15.71
CA ILE A 239 -0.88 -6.98 -16.71
C ILE A 239 0.12 -8.09 -17.00
N TYR A 240 0.12 -8.58 -18.24
CA TYR A 240 0.93 -9.70 -18.70
C TYR A 240 2.19 -9.21 -19.42
N GLY A 241 3.34 -9.69 -18.97
CA GLY A 241 4.61 -9.47 -19.65
C GLY A 241 4.73 -10.26 -20.96
N ALA A 242 5.73 -9.91 -21.77
CA ALA A 242 5.98 -10.56 -23.05
C ALA A 242 6.20 -12.09 -22.93
N ARG A 243 6.77 -12.56 -21.82
CA ARG A 243 7.02 -13.98 -21.52
C ARG A 243 5.83 -14.72 -20.89
N ALA A 244 4.66 -14.08 -20.82
CA ALA A 244 3.44 -14.64 -20.23
C ALA A 244 2.40 -15.02 -21.29
N LYS A 245 2.81 -15.42 -22.50
CA LYS A 245 1.89 -15.75 -23.62
C LYS A 245 0.86 -16.81 -23.24
N ASN A 246 1.28 -17.85 -22.51
CA ASN A 246 0.44 -18.99 -22.13
C ASN A 246 0.12 -19.00 -20.62
N ALA A 247 0.15 -17.83 -19.98
CA ALA A 247 -0.20 -17.73 -18.56
C ALA A 247 -1.71 -17.90 -18.37
N ALA A 248 -2.12 -18.48 -17.23
CA ALA A 248 -3.53 -18.51 -16.84
C ALA A 248 -4.09 -17.09 -16.72
N THR A 249 -5.36 -16.92 -17.07
CA THR A 249 -6.09 -15.66 -16.97
C THR A 249 -7.21 -15.72 -15.93
N LEU A 250 -7.61 -14.55 -15.42
CA LEU A 250 -8.82 -14.42 -14.63
C LEU A 250 -9.99 -14.09 -15.56
N SER A 251 -11.17 -14.64 -15.27
CA SER A 251 -12.41 -14.41 -16.01
C SER A 251 -13.51 -13.83 -15.12
N GLY A 252 -14.45 -13.12 -15.73
CA GLY A 252 -15.62 -12.51 -15.08
C GLY A 252 -15.70 -10.99 -15.23
N THR A 253 -16.83 -10.43 -14.80
CA THR A 253 -17.12 -9.00 -14.90
C THR A 253 -16.10 -8.16 -14.15
N GLY A 254 -15.67 -7.05 -14.76
CA GLY A 254 -14.70 -6.12 -14.18
C GLY A 254 -13.27 -6.67 -14.15
N ILE A 255 -12.93 -7.59 -15.06
CA ILE A 255 -11.56 -8.10 -15.20
C ILE A 255 -10.99 -7.72 -16.55
N TRP A 256 -9.81 -7.13 -16.54
CA TRP A 256 -9.06 -6.77 -17.73
C TRP A 256 -7.71 -7.49 -17.74
N ASN A 257 -7.48 -8.31 -18.76
CA ASN A 257 -6.20 -8.98 -18.99
C ASN A 257 -5.42 -8.19 -20.06
N LEU A 258 -4.52 -7.31 -19.62
CA LEU A 258 -3.84 -6.31 -20.45
C LEU A 258 -2.39 -6.70 -20.75
N ARG A 259 -1.85 -6.17 -21.84
CA ARG A 259 -0.42 -6.19 -22.19
C ARG A 259 0.02 -4.78 -22.52
N ALA A 260 1.30 -4.47 -22.31
CA ALA A 260 1.87 -3.24 -22.84
C ALA A 260 1.81 -3.26 -24.38
N ASN A 261 1.71 -2.09 -25.00
CA ASN A 261 1.73 -1.96 -26.45
C ASN A 261 3.07 -2.46 -27.03
N PRO A 262 3.11 -2.90 -28.30
CA PRO A 262 4.37 -3.21 -28.97
C PRO A 262 5.40 -2.07 -28.82
N GLY A 263 6.64 -2.41 -28.45
CA GLY A 263 7.71 -1.44 -28.21
C GLY A 263 7.70 -0.80 -26.80
N GLU A 264 6.61 -0.91 -26.04
CA GLU A 264 6.56 -0.43 -24.67
C GLU A 264 6.98 -1.51 -23.67
N ARG A 265 7.78 -1.12 -22.68
CA ARG A 265 8.23 -2.02 -21.61
C ARG A 265 7.14 -2.28 -20.56
N PHE A 266 6.30 -1.27 -20.33
CA PHE A 266 5.28 -1.22 -19.27
C PHE A 266 4.01 -0.54 -19.80
N LEU A 267 2.87 -0.81 -19.17
CA LEU A 267 1.60 -0.22 -19.55
C LEU A 267 1.58 1.28 -19.20
N LYS A 268 1.34 2.13 -20.21
CA LYS A 268 1.18 3.58 -20.03
C LYS A 268 -0.25 4.09 -20.23
N GLN A 269 -1.15 3.25 -20.71
CA GLN A 269 -2.54 3.63 -20.94
C GLN A 269 -3.44 2.44 -20.64
N PHE A 270 -4.58 2.73 -20.02
CA PHE A 270 -5.62 1.74 -19.77
C PHE A 270 -6.72 1.85 -20.84
N PRO A 271 -7.35 0.74 -21.25
CA PRO A 271 -8.55 0.84 -22.08
C PRO A 271 -9.64 1.61 -21.33
N PRO A 272 -10.57 2.29 -22.03
CA PRO A 272 -11.52 3.22 -21.41
C PRO A 272 -12.30 2.66 -20.22
N SER A 273 -12.72 1.39 -20.28
CA SER A 273 -13.46 0.75 -19.18
C SER A 273 -12.61 0.50 -17.94
N ALA A 274 -11.34 0.13 -18.10
CA ALA A 274 -10.40 -0.02 -16.98
C ALA A 274 -9.97 1.35 -16.42
N ALA A 275 -9.77 2.33 -17.30
CA ALA A 275 -9.47 3.71 -16.91
C ALA A 275 -10.58 4.28 -16.01
N ARG A 276 -11.84 4.12 -16.41
CA ARG A 276 -12.99 4.55 -15.61
C ARG A 276 -13.03 3.87 -14.24
N ALA A 277 -12.77 2.56 -14.17
CA ALA A 277 -12.72 1.86 -12.89
C ALA A 277 -11.63 2.41 -11.96
N LEU A 278 -10.47 2.81 -12.50
CA LEU A 278 -9.40 3.45 -11.74
C LEU A 278 -9.73 4.90 -11.33
N GLU A 279 -10.42 5.64 -12.20
CA GLU A 279 -10.90 7.00 -11.90
C GLU A 279 -11.97 7.01 -10.81
N GLU A 280 -12.83 5.99 -10.76
CA GLU A 280 -13.85 5.83 -9.71
C GLU A 280 -13.31 5.19 -8.42
N ALA A 281 -12.13 4.54 -8.48
CA ALA A 281 -11.56 3.82 -7.35
C ALA A 281 -11.26 4.75 -6.18
N SER A 282 -11.60 4.34 -4.96
CA SER A 282 -11.13 5.00 -3.72
C SER A 282 -9.87 4.33 -3.18
N LEU A 283 -9.63 3.07 -3.56
CA LEU A 283 -8.49 2.26 -3.14
C LEU A 283 -7.92 1.50 -4.34
N ILE A 284 -6.61 1.61 -4.56
CA ILE A 284 -5.87 0.86 -5.57
C ILE A 284 -4.87 -0.05 -4.85
N VAL A 285 -4.99 -1.37 -5.05
CA VAL A 285 -4.08 -2.36 -4.45
C VAL A 285 -3.25 -3.01 -5.55
N MET A 286 -1.94 -2.84 -5.50
CA MET A 286 -1.02 -3.30 -6.54
C MET A 286 -0.10 -4.39 -6.03
N HIS A 287 0.05 -5.47 -6.80
CA HIS A 287 0.94 -6.58 -6.49
C HIS A 287 1.62 -7.18 -7.73
N GLY A 288 2.93 -7.35 -7.63
CA GLY A 288 3.78 -7.70 -8.75
C GLY A 288 5.21 -7.23 -8.52
N HIS A 289 6.01 -7.18 -9.59
CA HIS A 289 7.36 -6.64 -9.52
C HIS A 289 7.35 -5.13 -9.62
N GLY A 290 8.45 -4.51 -9.24
CA GLY A 290 8.63 -3.06 -9.35
C GLY A 290 10.08 -2.69 -9.54
N ALA A 291 10.27 -1.51 -10.10
CA ALA A 291 11.54 -0.83 -10.30
C ALA A 291 11.24 0.68 -10.23
N PRO A 292 12.24 1.56 -10.09
CA PRO A 292 11.98 2.99 -10.19
C PRO A 292 11.19 3.32 -11.47
N GLY A 293 10.19 4.19 -11.38
CA GLY A 293 9.29 4.52 -12.49
C GLY A 293 8.23 3.47 -12.84
N MET A 294 8.13 2.34 -12.14
CA MET A 294 7.17 1.28 -12.45
C MET A 294 6.71 0.49 -11.22
N SER A 295 5.39 0.28 -11.12
CA SER A 295 4.78 -0.59 -10.11
C SER A 295 3.86 -1.59 -10.79
N CYS A 296 4.11 -2.89 -10.59
CA CYS A 296 3.25 -3.99 -11.03
C CYS A 296 2.91 -3.97 -12.53
N GLY A 297 3.86 -3.56 -13.37
CA GLY A 297 3.71 -3.48 -14.82
C GLY A 297 3.09 -2.18 -15.33
N VAL A 298 2.71 -1.25 -14.44
CA VAL A 298 2.23 0.09 -14.77
C VAL A 298 3.39 1.07 -14.68
N ASP A 299 3.65 1.80 -15.75
CA ASP A 299 4.61 2.90 -15.75
C ASP A 299 4.07 4.09 -14.96
N VAL A 300 4.93 4.95 -14.42
CA VAL A 300 4.50 6.23 -13.83
C VAL A 300 3.67 7.09 -14.78
N ALA A 301 3.93 7.03 -16.09
CA ALA A 301 3.14 7.70 -17.10
C ALA A 301 1.73 7.09 -17.27
N GLY A 302 1.52 5.86 -16.82
CA GLY A 302 0.23 5.17 -16.85
C GLY A 302 -0.67 5.47 -15.66
N LEU A 303 -0.18 6.11 -14.61
CA LEU A 303 -1.03 6.51 -13.50
C LEU A 303 -2.14 7.48 -13.96
N PRO A 304 -3.38 7.35 -13.45
CA PRO A 304 -4.45 8.31 -13.70
C PRO A 304 -3.98 9.75 -13.47
N LYS A 305 -4.37 10.68 -14.35
CA LYS A 305 -3.98 12.09 -14.25
C LYS A 305 -4.43 12.73 -12.94
N SER A 306 -5.51 12.23 -12.36
CA SER A 306 -5.98 12.59 -11.02
C SER A 306 -6.19 11.34 -10.17
N LEU A 307 -5.56 11.35 -9.00
CA LEU A 307 -5.71 10.38 -7.92
C LEU A 307 -6.32 11.04 -6.68
N ASN A 308 -7.05 12.15 -6.86
CA ASN A 308 -7.65 12.91 -5.77
C ASN A 308 -8.44 12.02 -4.81
N GLY A 309 -8.10 12.09 -3.52
CA GLY A 309 -8.81 11.34 -2.47
C GLY A 309 -8.51 9.83 -2.43
N LYS A 310 -7.66 9.31 -3.33
CA LYS A 310 -7.39 7.87 -3.44
C LYS A 310 -6.31 7.41 -2.47
N PHE A 311 -6.45 6.16 -2.03
CA PHE A 311 -5.43 5.42 -1.29
C PHE A 311 -4.77 4.41 -2.22
N VAL A 312 -3.44 4.36 -2.22
CA VAL A 312 -2.69 3.42 -3.06
C VAL A 312 -1.81 2.53 -2.19
N LEU A 313 -1.97 1.22 -2.31
CA LEU A 313 -1.12 0.23 -1.66
C LEU A 313 -0.29 -0.46 -2.74
N THR A 314 1.02 -0.25 -2.76
CA THR A 314 1.92 -0.95 -3.69
C THR A 314 2.83 -1.94 -2.97
N GLY A 315 2.66 -3.21 -3.33
CA GLY A 315 3.48 -4.32 -2.88
C GLY A 315 4.71 -4.57 -3.76
N SER A 316 5.12 -3.60 -4.58
CA SER A 316 6.24 -3.78 -5.51
C SER A 316 7.55 -3.23 -4.95
N CYS A 317 8.67 -3.73 -5.46
CA CYS A 317 9.98 -3.17 -5.15
C CYS A 317 10.10 -1.73 -5.71
N PHE A 318 10.88 -0.88 -5.06
CA PHE A 318 11.24 0.48 -5.49
C PHE A 318 10.07 1.43 -5.78
N ALA A 319 8.85 1.10 -5.34
CA ALA A 319 7.71 1.97 -5.57
C ALA A 319 7.88 3.35 -4.92
N ALA A 320 8.64 3.42 -3.82
CA ALA A 320 8.95 4.65 -3.10
C ALA A 320 10.46 4.94 -3.06
N SER A 321 11.19 4.62 -4.15
CA SER A 321 12.64 4.84 -4.21
C SER A 321 13.01 6.31 -4.00
N PRO A 322 14.04 6.64 -3.21
CA PRO A 322 14.45 8.02 -3.04
C PRO A 322 15.12 8.56 -4.32
N VAL A 323 15.14 9.88 -4.48
CA VAL A 323 15.88 10.53 -5.58
C VAL A 323 17.39 10.33 -5.47
N ARG A 324 17.89 10.13 -4.24
CA ARG A 324 19.27 9.81 -3.91
C ARG A 324 19.28 8.66 -2.90
N SER A 325 20.06 7.62 -3.19
CA SER A 325 20.20 6.48 -2.29
C SER A 325 21.42 6.64 -1.39
N ASP A 326 21.28 6.28 -0.11
CA ASP A 326 22.40 6.13 0.82
C ASP A 326 23.03 4.73 0.74
N LEU A 327 22.40 3.81 -0.01
CA LEU A 327 22.77 2.39 -0.02
C LEU A 327 23.47 1.99 -1.32
N PRO A 328 24.29 0.91 -1.31
CA PRO A 328 24.96 0.42 -2.51
C PRO A 328 23.99 0.17 -3.67
N SER A 329 24.39 0.58 -4.88
CA SER A 329 23.56 0.44 -6.07
C SER A 329 23.18 -1.02 -6.35
N LEU A 330 21.98 -1.23 -6.88
CA LEU A 330 21.52 -2.53 -7.38
C LEU A 330 21.39 -2.43 -8.89
N ARG A 331 21.96 -3.37 -9.64
CA ARG A 331 21.85 -3.36 -11.11
C ARG A 331 20.47 -3.79 -11.59
N GLN A 332 19.85 -4.74 -10.88
CA GLN A 332 18.55 -5.30 -11.22
C GLN A 332 17.67 -5.48 -9.98
N ALA A 333 16.39 -5.20 -10.15
CA ALA A 333 15.32 -5.57 -9.23
C ALA A 333 14.82 -7.00 -9.53
N PRO A 334 14.10 -7.63 -8.59
CA PRO A 334 13.41 -8.90 -8.83
C PRO A 334 12.59 -8.87 -10.13
N GLY A 335 12.60 -9.98 -10.86
CA GLY A 335 12.01 -10.06 -12.20
C GLY A 335 12.95 -9.65 -13.33
N GLY A 336 14.20 -9.24 -13.03
CA GLY A 336 15.23 -8.91 -14.02
C GLY A 336 15.11 -7.49 -14.58
N TYR A 337 14.39 -6.60 -13.89
CA TYR A 337 14.24 -5.22 -14.31
C TYR A 337 15.48 -4.42 -13.91
N ARG A 338 16.15 -3.81 -14.88
CA ARG A 338 17.22 -2.84 -14.62
C ARG A 338 16.71 -1.73 -13.70
N VAL A 339 17.53 -1.40 -12.69
CA VAL A 339 17.29 -0.26 -11.80
C VAL A 339 17.95 0.95 -12.44
N GLU A 340 17.14 1.94 -12.80
CA GLU A 340 17.57 3.19 -13.45
C GLU A 340 16.98 4.35 -12.66
N ALA A 341 17.62 5.52 -12.73
CA ALA A 341 17.09 6.72 -12.09
C ALA A 341 15.80 7.14 -12.82
N ARG A 342 14.67 7.03 -12.12
CA ARG A 342 13.33 7.42 -12.59
C ARG A 342 12.52 7.86 -11.39
N ASP A 343 11.48 8.67 -11.62
CA ASP A 343 10.56 9.08 -10.57
C ASP A 343 10.00 7.89 -9.80
N ALA A 344 9.93 8.03 -8.48
CA ALA A 344 9.26 7.04 -7.65
C ALA A 344 7.76 6.99 -7.99
N PHE A 345 7.23 5.78 -8.13
CA PHE A 345 5.82 5.57 -8.43
C PHE A 345 4.90 6.18 -7.35
N ALA A 346 5.26 6.01 -6.08
CA ALA A 346 4.53 6.53 -4.95
C ALA A 346 4.55 8.06 -4.90
N LEU A 347 5.69 8.68 -5.22
CA LEU A 347 5.81 10.14 -5.29
C LEU A 347 4.92 10.71 -6.40
N ARG A 348 4.98 10.11 -7.59
CA ARG A 348 4.11 10.51 -8.71
C ARG A 348 2.62 10.40 -8.35
N ALA A 349 2.24 9.33 -7.64
CA ALA A 349 0.86 9.14 -7.20
C ALA A 349 0.42 10.22 -6.19
N ILE A 350 1.28 10.58 -5.23
CA ILE A 350 1.05 11.69 -4.31
C ILE A 350 0.90 13.01 -5.07
N ASP A 351 1.76 13.28 -6.04
CA ASP A 351 1.69 14.52 -6.82
C ASP A 351 0.41 14.59 -7.64
N GLN A 352 -0.10 13.46 -8.13
CA GLN A 352 -1.38 13.37 -8.84
C GLN A 352 -2.61 13.42 -7.92
N GLY A 353 -2.42 13.56 -6.59
CA GLY A 353 -3.50 13.84 -5.65
C GLY A 353 -3.87 12.69 -4.72
N ALA A 354 -3.13 11.57 -4.74
CA ALA A 354 -3.37 10.48 -3.79
C ALA A 354 -3.25 11.00 -2.34
N THR A 355 -4.21 10.62 -1.50
CA THR A 355 -4.24 11.02 -0.08
C THR A 355 -3.15 10.30 0.70
N ALA A 356 -2.95 9.01 0.40
CA ALA A 356 -1.82 8.28 0.93
C ALA A 356 -1.35 7.17 -0.01
N VAL A 357 -0.07 6.86 0.08
CA VAL A 357 0.57 5.78 -0.68
C VAL A 357 1.47 4.95 0.23
N PHE A 358 1.20 3.65 0.34
CA PHE A 358 2.12 2.68 0.94
C PHE A 358 3.04 2.11 -0.12
N GLY A 359 4.33 2.06 0.14
CA GLY A 359 5.30 1.46 -0.77
C GLY A 359 6.58 1.05 -0.07
N HIS A 360 7.59 0.70 -0.87
CA HIS A 360 8.88 0.28 -0.38
C HIS A 360 9.99 0.98 -1.17
N MET A 361 11.04 1.44 -0.48
CA MET A 361 12.12 2.21 -1.11
C MET A 361 13.03 1.33 -1.98
N ARG A 362 13.13 0.04 -1.65
CA ARG A 362 14.02 -0.95 -2.30
C ARG A 362 13.34 -2.31 -2.53
N LEU A 363 13.82 -3.40 -1.94
CA LEU A 363 13.28 -4.75 -2.18
C LEU A 363 12.11 -5.09 -1.25
N SER A 364 10.90 -5.19 -1.81
CA SER A 364 9.65 -5.50 -1.09
C SER A 364 9.39 -7.01 -1.03
N MET A 365 8.75 -7.46 0.05
CA MET A 365 8.16 -8.81 0.17
C MET A 365 6.77 -8.89 -0.48
N GLY A 366 6.17 -7.74 -0.79
CA GLY A 366 4.87 -7.63 -1.44
C GLY A 366 3.69 -7.97 -0.55
N PHE A 367 2.79 -8.82 -1.04
CA PHE A 367 1.51 -9.12 -0.38
C PHE A 367 1.62 -9.51 1.10
N PRO A 368 2.61 -10.32 1.55
CA PRO A 368 2.76 -10.67 2.96
C PRO A 368 2.88 -9.47 3.92
N HIS A 369 3.37 -8.32 3.46
CA HIS A 369 3.54 -7.11 4.28
C HIS A 369 2.52 -6.02 3.93
N LEU A 370 2.05 -6.00 2.68
CA LEU A 370 0.98 -5.10 2.26
C LEU A 370 -0.36 -5.46 2.90
N PHE A 371 -0.70 -6.76 2.94
CA PHE A 371 -2.02 -7.20 3.38
C PHE A 371 -2.32 -6.84 4.84
N PRO A 372 -1.41 -7.02 5.81
CA PRO A 372 -1.64 -6.57 7.19
C PRO A 372 -1.94 -5.06 7.31
N VAL A 373 -1.33 -4.22 6.47
CA VAL A 373 -1.62 -2.78 6.42
C VAL A 373 -3.04 -2.54 5.89
N LEU A 374 -3.42 -3.20 4.79
CA LEU A 374 -4.79 -3.12 4.27
C LEU A 374 -5.83 -3.58 5.31
N GLU A 375 -5.57 -4.71 5.95
CA GLU A 375 -6.45 -5.28 6.97
C GLU A 375 -6.62 -4.31 8.15
N SER A 376 -5.56 -3.62 8.56
CA SER A 376 -5.59 -2.59 9.60
C SER A 376 -6.42 -1.37 9.18
N TRP A 377 -6.27 -0.89 7.94
CA TRP A 377 -7.11 0.18 7.40
C TRP A 377 -8.59 -0.22 7.34
N MET A 378 -8.90 -1.46 6.97
CA MET A 378 -10.27 -1.98 6.94
C MET A 378 -10.89 -2.14 8.34
N LYS A 379 -10.06 -2.23 9.40
CA LYS A 379 -10.51 -2.16 10.80
C LYS A 379 -10.70 -0.72 11.29
N GLY A 380 -10.47 0.27 10.43
CA GLY A 380 -10.57 1.68 10.73
C GLY A 380 -9.41 2.24 11.55
N GLN A 381 -8.24 1.60 11.52
CA GLN A 381 -7.03 2.17 12.12
C GLN A 381 -6.49 3.31 11.26
N THR A 382 -5.70 4.20 11.87
CA THR A 382 -5.01 5.26 11.13
C THR A 382 -3.87 4.71 10.28
N LEU A 383 -3.38 5.56 9.37
CA LEU A 383 -2.17 5.29 8.60
C LEU A 383 -0.99 4.96 9.50
N GLY A 384 -0.76 5.76 10.54
CA GLY A 384 0.36 5.59 11.47
C GLY A 384 0.23 4.37 12.36
N GLU A 385 -0.97 4.05 12.87
CA GLU A 385 -1.21 2.82 13.65
C GLU A 385 -0.87 1.57 12.82
N SER A 386 -1.42 1.49 11.62
CA SER A 386 -1.22 0.34 10.72
C SER A 386 0.24 0.20 10.31
N TYR A 387 0.92 1.32 10.13
CA TYR A 387 2.32 1.35 9.72
C TYR A 387 3.26 0.98 10.87
N GLN A 388 3.01 1.49 12.08
CA GLN A 388 3.74 1.10 13.29
C GLN A 388 3.66 -0.42 13.49
N GLN A 389 2.47 -1.00 13.43
CA GLN A 389 2.29 -2.44 13.63
C GLN A 389 3.07 -3.29 12.61
N LEU A 390 3.14 -2.83 11.35
CA LEU A 390 3.99 -3.47 10.33
C LEU A 390 5.47 -3.38 10.74
N ILE A 391 5.99 -2.19 11.06
CA ILE A 391 7.40 -2.02 11.40
C ILE A 391 7.77 -2.77 12.68
N ASN A 392 6.91 -2.75 13.71
CA ASN A 392 7.11 -3.48 14.97
C ASN A 392 7.15 -4.98 14.75
N GLY A 393 6.25 -5.53 13.91
CA GLY A 393 6.30 -6.95 13.53
C GLY A 393 7.60 -7.31 12.80
N LEU A 394 8.14 -6.39 11.98
CA LEU A 394 9.42 -6.58 11.30
C LEU A 394 10.62 -6.48 12.25
N ILE A 395 10.58 -5.55 13.20
CA ILE A 395 11.58 -5.45 14.27
C ILE A 395 11.62 -6.76 15.06
N GLU A 396 10.47 -7.28 15.46
CA GLU A 396 10.35 -8.49 16.27
C GLU A 396 10.86 -9.73 15.53
N ILE A 397 10.34 -9.99 14.32
CA ILE A 397 10.66 -11.21 13.54
C ILE A 397 12.14 -11.26 13.12
N TYR A 398 12.77 -10.10 12.91
CA TYR A 398 14.18 -10.00 12.50
C TYR A 398 15.14 -9.63 13.61
N GLY A 399 14.65 -9.33 14.82
CA GLY A 399 15.46 -9.04 16.00
C GLY A 399 16.25 -7.74 15.90
N PHE A 400 15.68 -6.68 15.29
CA PHE A 400 16.31 -5.37 15.30
C PHE A 400 16.34 -4.78 16.72
N ARG A 401 17.40 -4.04 17.03
CA ARG A 401 17.68 -3.38 18.30
C ARG A 401 18.35 -2.03 18.02
N SER A 402 18.35 -1.14 19.01
CA SER A 402 19.08 0.13 18.94
C SER A 402 20.55 -0.09 18.53
N GLY A 403 21.08 0.84 17.73
CA GLY A 403 22.41 0.80 17.13
C GLY A 403 22.50 -0.09 15.88
N ARG A 404 21.41 -0.73 15.45
CA ARG A 404 21.41 -1.67 14.31
C ARG A 404 20.49 -1.26 13.16
N PHE A 405 19.78 -0.14 13.29
CA PHE A 405 18.85 0.33 12.28
C PHE A 405 19.54 0.98 11.10
N VAL A 406 20.52 1.86 11.33
CA VAL A 406 21.19 2.63 10.27
C VAL A 406 22.22 1.77 9.53
N VAL A 407 22.32 1.94 8.20
CA VAL A 407 23.36 1.25 7.41
C VAL A 407 24.66 2.06 7.45
N PRO A 408 25.80 1.45 7.86
CA PRO A 408 27.10 2.10 7.81
C PRO A 408 27.50 2.53 6.39
N ALA A 409 28.26 3.61 6.28
CA ALA A 409 28.64 4.19 4.98
C ALA A 409 29.58 3.32 4.14
N ASP A 410 30.30 2.39 4.78
CA ASP A 410 31.36 1.56 4.21
C ASP A 410 30.89 0.15 3.81
N VAL A 411 29.58 -0.12 3.82
CA VAL A 411 29.09 -1.45 3.48
C VAL A 411 29.36 -1.79 2.00
N PRO A 412 30.11 -2.89 1.71
CA PRO A 412 30.42 -3.26 0.34
C PRO A 412 29.20 -3.56 -0.51
N SER A 413 29.30 -3.26 -1.81
CA SER A 413 28.30 -3.66 -2.80
C SER A 413 28.13 -5.19 -2.83
N GLY A 414 26.89 -5.66 -2.93
CA GLY A 414 26.58 -7.09 -2.98
C GLY A 414 26.36 -7.76 -1.61
N ARG A 415 26.70 -7.11 -0.50
CA ARG A 415 26.36 -7.61 0.83
C ARG A 415 24.86 -7.53 1.08
N ARG A 416 24.28 -8.55 1.72
CA ARG A 416 22.89 -8.50 2.20
C ARG A 416 22.76 -7.38 3.24
N LEU A 417 21.76 -6.53 3.06
CA LEU A 417 21.38 -5.47 4.00
C LEU A 417 20.10 -5.88 4.74
N PRO A 418 20.19 -6.39 5.98
CA PRO A 418 19.00 -6.69 6.78
C PRO A 418 18.03 -5.51 6.86
N GLN A 419 18.56 -4.29 6.97
CA GLN A 419 17.84 -3.03 7.09
C GLN A 419 16.87 -2.76 5.94
N ASN A 420 17.11 -3.36 4.75
CA ASN A 420 16.17 -3.27 3.64
C ASN A 420 14.75 -3.67 4.05
N ARG A 421 14.60 -4.59 5.01
CA ARG A 421 13.29 -5.06 5.47
C ARG A 421 12.47 -3.98 6.17
N LEU A 422 13.09 -2.91 6.66
CA LEU A 422 12.45 -1.80 7.38
C LEU A 422 12.20 -0.58 6.48
N LEU A 423 12.45 -0.68 5.17
CA LEU A 423 12.29 0.42 4.21
C LEU A 423 10.90 0.46 3.55
N TYR A 424 9.88 -0.06 4.24
CA TYR A 424 8.49 0.25 3.93
C TYR A 424 8.21 1.69 4.34
N VAL A 425 7.40 2.41 3.57
CA VAL A 425 6.98 3.78 3.84
C VAL A 425 5.50 3.97 3.57
N VAL A 426 4.87 4.82 4.39
CA VAL A 426 3.54 5.37 4.12
C VAL A 426 3.70 6.87 3.91
N PHE A 427 3.49 7.30 2.66
CA PHE A 427 3.32 8.72 2.35
C PHE A 427 1.90 9.13 2.71
N GLY A 428 1.74 10.12 3.59
CA GLY A 428 0.46 10.59 4.13
C GLY A 428 0.56 10.99 5.59
N ASP A 429 -0.43 11.76 6.06
CA ASP A 429 -0.52 12.18 7.47
C ASP A 429 -0.84 10.96 8.37
N PRO A 430 0.00 10.63 9.36
CA PRO A 430 -0.16 9.44 10.20
C PRO A 430 -1.46 9.40 11.03
N ALA A 431 -2.07 10.55 11.29
CA ALA A 431 -3.34 10.63 12.02
C ALA A 431 -4.57 10.38 11.13
N LEU A 432 -4.39 10.24 9.82
CA LEU A 432 -5.50 9.96 8.91
C LEU A 432 -6.02 8.54 9.08
N GLN A 433 -7.34 8.43 9.19
CA GLN A 433 -8.06 7.18 9.06
C GLN A 433 -8.58 7.03 7.62
N PRO A 434 -8.11 6.02 6.85
CA PRO A 434 -8.49 5.89 5.44
C PRO A 434 -9.98 5.62 5.24
N PHE A 435 -10.53 4.68 6.02
CA PHE A 435 -11.85 4.10 5.83
C PHE A 435 -12.59 4.01 7.16
N GLU A 436 -13.92 4.08 7.11
CA GLU A 436 -14.74 3.56 8.20
C GLU A 436 -14.46 2.05 8.37
N PRO A 437 -14.61 1.48 9.58
CA PRO A 437 -14.43 0.05 9.78
C PRO A 437 -15.39 -0.77 8.91
N LEU A 438 -14.86 -1.63 8.04
CA LEU A 438 -15.63 -2.60 7.24
C LEU A 438 -16.03 -3.83 8.05
N VAL A 439 -15.20 -4.17 9.05
CA VAL A 439 -15.44 -5.29 9.95
C VAL A 439 -16.08 -4.73 11.21
N LYS A 440 -17.30 -5.18 11.56
CA LYS A 440 -17.88 -4.88 12.89
C LYS A 440 -16.90 -5.37 13.95
N ARG A 441 -16.50 -4.51 14.89
CA ARG A 441 -15.77 -4.95 16.09
C ARG A 441 -16.62 -6.04 16.74
N ARG A 442 -16.09 -7.26 16.82
CA ARG A 442 -16.67 -8.31 17.65
C ARG A 442 -16.44 -7.96 19.11
#